data_AF-A0A8C2YK71-F1
#
_entry.id   AF-A0A8C2YK71-F1
#
_cell.length_a   1.000
_cell.length_b   1.000
_cell.length_c   1.000
_cell.angle_alpha   90.00
_cell.angle_beta   90.00
_cell.angle_gamma   90.00
#
_symmetry.space_group_name_H-M   'P 1'
#
loop_
_entity.id
_entity.type
_entity.pdbx_description
1 polymer ?
#
loop_
_entity_poly.entity_id
_entity_poly.type
_entity_poly.pdbx_seq_one_letter_code
_entity_poly.pdbx_strand_id
1 'polypeptide(L)'
;MAAAPLLLLLLLVPVPLLPLLAQGPGGALGNRHAVYWNSSNQHLRREGYTVQVNVNDYLDIYCPHYNSSGAGGGAEQYVLYMVSRSGYRTCNASQGFKRWECNRPHAPHSPIKFSEKFQRYSAFSLGYEFHAGHEYYYISTPTHNLHWKCLRMKVFVCCASTSHSGEKPVPTLPQFTMGPNVKINVLEDFEGESPQVPKLEKSISGTSPKREHLPLAVGIAFFLLTLLAS
;
A
#
# COMPACT_ATOMS: atom_id res chain seq x y z
N MET A 1 44.19 38.19 4.01
CA MET A 1 42.78 38.44 3.66
C MET A 1 42.61 38.20 2.16
N ALA A 2 42.29 36.97 1.74
CA ALA A 2 41.94 36.65 0.35
C ALA A 2 41.38 35.23 0.28
N ALA A 3 40.16 35.03 0.78
CA ALA A 3 39.37 33.82 0.55
C ALA A 3 37.92 34.24 0.30
N ALA A 4 37.72 35.05 -0.73
CA ALA A 4 36.41 35.58 -1.10
C ALA A 4 36.08 35.55 -2.62
N PRO A 5 36.66 34.72 -3.51
CA PRO A 5 36.18 34.66 -4.89
C PRO A 5 35.21 33.50 -5.18
N LEU A 6 35.18 32.43 -4.38
CA LEU A 6 34.35 31.24 -4.69
C LEU A 6 32.88 31.38 -4.27
N LEU A 7 32.57 32.21 -3.28
CA LEU A 7 31.17 32.49 -2.88
C LEU A 7 30.43 33.33 -3.93
N LEU A 8 31.16 34.11 -4.75
CA LEU A 8 30.56 35.03 -5.71
C LEU A 8 30.12 34.34 -7.01
N LEU A 9 30.68 33.18 -7.33
CA LEU A 9 30.28 32.39 -8.52
C LEU A 9 28.94 31.64 -8.32
N LEU A 10 28.53 31.37 -7.07
CA LEU A 10 27.22 30.78 -6.79
C LEU A 10 26.07 31.78 -6.93
N LEU A 11 26.37 33.08 -6.92
CA LEU A 11 25.38 34.16 -7.07
C LEU A 11 25.08 34.53 -8.53
N LEU A 12 25.83 33.96 -9.49
CA LEU A 12 25.66 34.24 -10.92
C LEU A 12 24.93 33.14 -11.69
N VAL A 13 24.52 32.05 -11.04
CA VAL A 13 23.58 31.12 -11.67
C VAL A 13 22.18 31.71 -11.48
N PRO A 14 21.47 32.11 -12.55
CA PRO A 14 20.14 32.67 -12.43
C PRO A 14 19.25 31.67 -11.68
N VAL A 15 18.65 32.14 -10.59
CA VAL A 15 17.68 31.40 -9.75
C VAL A 15 16.44 30.87 -10.51
N PRO A 16 16.00 31.32 -11.70
CA PRO A 16 14.78 30.76 -12.30
C PRO A 16 15.01 29.43 -13.04
N LEU A 17 16.23 28.86 -13.07
CA LEU A 17 16.49 27.55 -13.70
C LEU A 17 16.53 26.36 -12.72
N LEU A 18 16.50 26.62 -11.41
CA LEU A 18 16.41 25.55 -10.40
C LEU A 18 15.08 24.76 -10.36
N PRO A 19 13.91 25.23 -10.87
CA PRO A 19 12.71 24.41 -10.87
C PRO A 19 12.70 23.33 -11.97
N LEU A 20 13.62 23.34 -12.95
CA LEU A 20 13.65 22.32 -14.00
C LEU A 20 14.31 21.00 -13.59
N LEU A 21 15.08 20.96 -12.50
CA LEU A 21 15.74 19.74 -12.00
C LEU A 21 14.97 19.05 -10.87
N ALA A 22 13.88 19.66 -10.37
CA ALA A 22 13.03 19.07 -9.33
C ALA A 22 11.95 18.13 -9.89
N GLN A 23 11.86 17.97 -11.22
CA GLN A 23 11.12 16.88 -11.83
C GLN A 23 12.05 15.66 -11.91
N GLY A 24 12.38 15.10 -10.74
CA GLY A 24 12.72 13.68 -10.70
C GLY A 24 11.61 12.90 -11.39
N PRO A 25 11.88 11.74 -12.01
CA PRO A 25 10.83 10.92 -12.60
C PRO A 25 9.80 10.71 -11.50
N GLY A 26 8.63 11.35 -11.65
CA GLY A 26 7.54 11.23 -10.72
C GLY A 26 7.18 9.76 -10.73
N GLY A 27 7.71 9.01 -9.77
CA GLY A 27 7.42 7.60 -9.62
C GLY A 27 5.90 7.52 -9.60
N ALA A 28 5.32 6.86 -10.61
CA ALA A 28 3.90 6.94 -10.92
C ALA A 28 3.09 6.77 -9.63
N LEU A 29 2.61 7.88 -9.08
CA LEU A 29 1.82 7.86 -7.87
C LEU A 29 0.49 7.25 -8.30
N GLY A 30 0.18 6.04 -7.83
CA GLY A 30 -1.08 5.39 -8.14
C GLY A 30 -2.25 6.32 -7.83
N ASN A 31 -3.27 6.29 -8.69
CA ASN A 31 -4.44 7.14 -8.54
C ASN A 31 -5.19 6.78 -7.24
N ARG A 32 -5.90 7.76 -6.67
CA ARG A 32 -6.69 7.56 -5.45
C ARG A 32 -8.17 7.62 -5.77
N HIS A 33 -8.90 6.61 -5.31
CA HIS A 33 -10.35 6.47 -5.47
C HIS A 33 -11.00 6.65 -4.10
N ALA A 34 -11.95 7.58 -3.97
CA ALA A 34 -12.61 7.87 -2.69
C ALA A 34 -14.03 7.29 -2.66
N VAL A 35 -14.37 6.57 -1.58
CA VAL A 35 -15.72 6.03 -1.37
C VAL A 35 -16.20 6.36 0.04
N TYR A 36 -17.31 7.08 0.13
CA TYR A 36 -17.97 7.36 1.40
C TYR A 36 -18.92 6.21 1.77
N TRP A 37 -18.61 5.53 2.87
CA TRP A 37 -19.26 4.30 3.28
C TRP A 37 -20.36 4.55 4.33
N ASN A 38 -21.54 4.96 3.88
CA ASN A 38 -22.70 5.22 4.74
C ASN A 38 -24.01 4.86 4.04
N SER A 39 -25.09 4.75 4.81
CA SER A 39 -26.41 4.35 4.29
C SER A 39 -27.06 5.40 3.36
N SER A 40 -26.69 6.68 3.52
CA SER A 40 -27.12 7.78 2.65
C SER A 40 -26.59 7.64 1.22
N ASN A 41 -25.43 6.98 1.03
CA ASN A 41 -24.89 6.67 -0.28
C ASN A 41 -25.72 5.57 -0.97
N GLN A 42 -26.58 5.98 -1.91
CA GLN A 42 -27.50 5.06 -2.59
C GLN A 42 -26.79 3.97 -3.40
N HIS A 43 -25.56 4.22 -3.88
CA HIS A 43 -24.80 3.24 -4.65
C HIS A 43 -24.50 2.00 -3.82
N LEU A 44 -24.19 2.17 -2.54
CA LEU A 44 -23.85 1.06 -1.64
C LEU A 44 -25.05 0.22 -1.20
N ARG A 45 -26.27 0.77 -1.31
CA ARG A 45 -27.52 0.08 -0.95
C ARG A 45 -28.04 -0.83 -2.06
N ARG A 46 -27.63 -0.60 -3.30
CA ARG A 46 -28.06 -1.39 -4.47
C ARG A 46 -26.98 -2.39 -4.86
N GLU A 47 -27.38 -3.45 -5.56
CA GLU A 47 -26.41 -4.33 -6.23
C GLU A 47 -25.75 -3.60 -7.41
N GLY A 48 -24.49 -3.92 -7.68
CA GLY A 48 -23.82 -3.50 -8.91
C GLY A 48 -22.93 -2.26 -8.78
N TYR A 49 -22.84 -1.61 -7.63
CA TYR A 49 -21.85 -0.55 -7.44
C TYR A 49 -20.44 -1.10 -7.58
N THR A 50 -19.74 -0.62 -8.60
CA THR A 50 -18.43 -1.09 -9.01
C THR A 50 -17.47 0.08 -9.11
N VAL A 51 -16.34 -0.02 -8.44
CA VAL A 51 -15.22 0.91 -8.58
C VAL A 51 -14.15 0.24 -9.42
N GLN A 52 -13.72 0.89 -10.49
CA GLN A 52 -12.63 0.41 -11.33
C GLN A 52 -11.32 1.06 -10.88
N VAL A 53 -10.30 0.24 -10.64
CA VAL A 53 -8.97 0.68 -10.19
C VAL A 53 -7.91 0.03 -11.05
N ASN A 54 -6.73 0.64 -11.15
CA ASN A 54 -5.56 0.02 -11.77
C ASN A 54 -4.65 -0.62 -10.72
N VAL A 55 -3.72 -1.46 -11.17
CA VAL A 55 -2.65 -1.93 -10.30
C VAL A 55 -1.83 -0.74 -9.81
N ASN A 56 -1.50 -0.73 -8.52
CA ASN A 56 -0.85 0.32 -7.74
C ASN A 56 -1.72 1.52 -7.35
N ASP A 57 -2.98 1.59 -7.79
CA ASP A 57 -3.93 2.58 -7.29
C ASP A 57 -4.28 2.34 -5.81
N TYR A 58 -4.86 3.35 -5.18
CA TYR A 58 -5.38 3.31 -3.82
C TYR A 58 -6.89 3.50 -3.80
N LEU A 59 -7.57 2.78 -2.93
CA LEU A 59 -8.96 3.02 -2.56
C LEU A 59 -9.01 3.52 -1.13
N ASP A 60 -9.46 4.75 -0.96
CA ASP A 60 -9.72 5.41 0.32
C ASP A 60 -11.22 5.26 0.66
N ILE A 61 -11.53 4.42 1.63
CA ILE A 61 -12.89 4.25 2.15
C ILE A 61 -13.05 5.12 3.41
N TYR A 62 -13.96 6.09 3.33
CA TYR A 62 -14.27 7.00 4.43
C TYR A 62 -15.42 6.46 5.28
N CYS A 63 -15.18 6.30 6.58
CA CYS A 63 -16.19 5.93 7.55
C CYS A 63 -17.24 7.05 7.74
N PRO A 64 -18.46 6.72 8.19
CA PRO A 64 -19.44 7.72 8.62
C PRO A 64 -18.86 8.60 9.72
N HIS A 65 -19.08 9.90 9.60
CA HIS A 65 -18.61 10.89 10.57
C HIS A 65 -19.73 11.89 10.87
N TYR A 66 -19.93 12.18 12.15
CA TYR A 66 -21.00 13.02 12.63
C TYR A 66 -20.45 14.01 13.67
N ASN A 67 -20.75 15.29 13.47
CA ASN A 67 -20.22 16.39 14.29
C ASN A 67 -20.75 16.40 15.74
N SER A 68 -21.89 15.76 16.02
CA SER A 68 -22.48 15.69 17.36
C SER A 68 -23.30 14.42 17.56
N SER A 69 -23.48 14.01 18.81
CA SER A 69 -24.43 12.96 19.21
C SER A 69 -25.86 13.53 19.13
N GLY A 70 -26.35 13.76 17.92
CA GLY A 70 -27.71 14.24 17.66
C GLY A 70 -28.77 13.26 18.16
N ALA A 71 -29.89 13.80 18.64
CA ALA A 71 -30.98 13.02 19.20
C ALA A 71 -31.64 12.10 18.15
N GLY A 72 -31.66 10.80 18.44
CA GLY A 72 -32.68 9.87 17.94
C GLY A 72 -32.29 8.87 16.85
N GLY A 73 -31.16 9.05 16.15
CA GLY A 73 -30.81 8.17 15.01
C GLY A 73 -29.73 7.11 15.28
N GLY A 74 -28.89 7.30 16.29
CA GLY A 74 -27.66 6.53 16.48
C GLY A 74 -26.64 6.79 15.36
N ALA A 75 -25.37 6.96 15.70
CA ALA A 75 -24.33 7.14 14.69
C ALA A 75 -24.03 5.81 13.98
N GLU A 76 -23.98 5.83 12.64
CA GLU A 76 -23.67 4.64 11.85
C GLU A 76 -22.28 4.09 12.17
N GLN A 77 -22.23 2.80 12.46
CA GLN A 77 -21.00 2.07 12.73
C GLN A 77 -21.02 0.73 12.01
N TYR A 78 -19.89 0.38 11.39
CA TYR A 78 -19.79 -0.76 10.48
C TYR A 78 -18.47 -1.51 10.67
N VAL A 79 -18.50 -2.81 10.45
CA VAL A 79 -17.29 -3.62 10.23
C VAL A 79 -17.20 -3.93 8.74
N LEU A 80 -16.06 -3.62 8.12
CA LEU A 80 -15.81 -3.90 6.71
C LEU A 80 -15.12 -5.25 6.55
N TYR A 81 -15.62 -6.03 5.59
CA TYR A 81 -15.11 -7.34 5.23
C TYR A 81 -14.79 -7.38 3.75
N MET A 82 -13.70 -8.07 3.43
CA MET A 82 -13.40 -8.52 2.08
C MET A 82 -13.88 -9.98 1.96
N VAL A 83 -14.83 -10.23 1.06
CA VAL A 83 -15.56 -11.51 0.98
C VAL A 83 -15.49 -12.13 -0.42
N SER A 84 -15.86 -13.40 -0.51
CA SER A 84 -16.08 -14.08 -1.78
C SER A 84 -17.29 -13.52 -2.56
N ARG A 85 -17.41 -13.88 -3.84
CA ARG A 85 -18.56 -13.50 -4.68
C ARG A 85 -19.89 -13.96 -4.07
N SER A 86 -19.94 -15.15 -3.48
CA SER A 86 -21.15 -15.65 -2.80
C SER A 86 -21.46 -14.83 -1.55
N GLY A 87 -20.45 -14.51 -0.74
CA GLY A 87 -20.58 -13.66 0.44
C GLY A 87 -21.10 -12.26 0.11
N TYR A 88 -20.68 -11.69 -1.02
CA TYR A 88 -21.19 -10.42 -1.54
C TYR A 88 -22.69 -10.46 -1.90
N ARG A 89 -23.13 -11.55 -2.53
CA ARG A 89 -24.53 -11.72 -2.94
C ARG A 89 -25.45 -11.92 -1.73
N THR A 90 -25.02 -12.72 -0.77
CA THR A 90 -25.81 -13.04 0.43
C THR A 90 -25.55 -12.11 1.61
N CYS A 91 -24.65 -11.12 1.47
CA CYS A 91 -24.17 -10.29 2.57
C CYS A 91 -23.69 -11.10 3.79
N ASN A 92 -22.96 -12.18 3.55
CA ASN A 92 -22.45 -13.07 4.59
C ASN A 92 -20.97 -12.77 4.89
N ALA A 93 -20.71 -12.14 6.03
CA ALA A 93 -19.37 -11.77 6.49
C ALA A 93 -18.47 -12.97 6.86
N SER A 94 -19.04 -14.14 7.15
CA SER A 94 -18.28 -15.36 7.46
C SER A 94 -17.55 -15.94 6.25
N GLN A 95 -17.87 -15.48 5.03
CA GLN A 95 -17.22 -15.92 3.79
C GLN A 95 -16.05 -15.02 3.38
N GLY A 96 -15.37 -14.44 4.36
CA GLY A 96 -14.27 -13.51 4.14
C GLY A 96 -13.56 -13.17 5.43
N PHE A 97 -12.77 -12.11 5.37
CA PHE A 97 -12.01 -11.62 6.51
C PHE A 97 -12.30 -10.15 6.78
N LYS A 98 -12.24 -9.80 8.05
CA LYS A 98 -12.38 -8.42 8.52
C LYS A 98 -11.20 -7.60 8.01
N ARG A 99 -11.49 -6.47 7.37
CA ARG A 99 -10.49 -5.56 6.83
C ARG A 99 -10.35 -4.28 7.65
N TRP A 100 -11.47 -3.75 8.16
CA TRP A 100 -11.49 -2.49 8.90
C TRP A 100 -12.71 -2.38 9.82
N GLU A 101 -12.65 -1.47 10.81
CA GLU A 101 -13.80 -1.09 11.64
C GLU A 101 -14.03 0.42 11.62
N CYS A 102 -15.25 0.81 11.27
CA CYS A 102 -15.76 2.16 11.43
C CYS A 102 -16.51 2.26 12.76
N ASN A 103 -15.76 2.32 13.88
CA ASN A 103 -16.29 2.34 15.25
C ASN A 103 -16.16 3.70 15.95
N ARG A 104 -15.61 4.72 15.28
CA ARG A 104 -15.41 6.08 15.84
C ARG A 104 -16.13 7.14 14.98
N PRO A 105 -17.46 7.22 15.07
CA PRO A 105 -18.24 8.18 14.27
C PRO A 105 -18.03 9.64 14.68
N HIS A 106 -17.54 9.91 15.89
CA HIS A 106 -17.31 11.25 16.44
C HIS A 106 -15.82 11.59 16.53
N ALA A 107 -15.02 11.16 15.55
CA ALA A 107 -13.60 11.48 15.51
C ALA A 107 -13.38 13.02 15.50
N PRO A 108 -12.40 13.55 16.26
CA PRO A 108 -12.31 14.98 16.57
C PRO A 108 -11.91 15.90 15.41
N HIS A 109 -11.36 15.37 14.32
CA HIS A 109 -10.81 16.19 13.24
C HIS A 109 -11.46 15.93 11.88
N SER A 110 -11.49 14.66 11.45
CA SER A 110 -11.95 14.29 10.12
C SER A 110 -12.51 12.86 10.12
N PRO A 111 -13.30 12.49 9.09
CA PRO A 111 -13.72 11.12 8.92
C PRO A 111 -12.51 10.19 8.82
N ILE A 112 -12.53 9.14 9.64
CA ILE A 112 -11.48 8.12 9.58
C ILE A 112 -11.55 7.44 8.21
N LYS A 113 -10.39 7.26 7.58
CA LYS A 113 -10.29 6.55 6.32
C LYS A 113 -9.44 5.30 6.44
N PHE A 114 -9.90 4.25 5.77
CA PHE A 114 -9.14 3.06 5.47
C PHE A 114 -8.62 3.16 4.05
N SER A 115 -7.33 2.93 3.86
CA SER A 115 -6.69 2.95 2.54
C SER A 115 -6.23 1.55 2.16
N GLU A 116 -6.74 1.05 1.03
CA GLU A 116 -6.26 -0.18 0.39
C GLU A 116 -5.41 0.17 -0.81
N LYS A 117 -4.26 -0.49 -0.98
CA LYS A 117 -3.43 -0.37 -2.18
C LYS A 117 -3.57 -1.62 -3.03
N PHE A 118 -3.93 -1.47 -4.30
CA PHE A 118 -4.08 -2.58 -5.24
C PHE A 118 -2.74 -3.02 -5.82
N GLN A 119 -1.86 -3.52 -4.97
CA GLN A 119 -0.54 -3.99 -5.35
C GLN A 119 -0.54 -5.49 -5.68
N ARG A 120 0.30 -5.88 -6.63
CA ARG A 120 0.47 -7.28 -7.05
C ARG A 120 1.17 -8.15 -6.00
N TYR A 121 2.09 -7.55 -5.26
CA TYR A 121 2.89 -8.23 -4.24
C TYR A 121 2.78 -7.46 -2.94
N SER A 122 2.41 -8.15 -1.86
CA SER A 122 2.33 -7.55 -0.54
C SER A 122 3.65 -7.72 0.20
N ALA A 123 4.17 -6.62 0.76
CA ALA A 123 5.32 -6.69 1.69
C ALA A 123 4.93 -7.24 3.07
N PHE A 124 3.63 -7.36 3.36
CA PHE A 124 3.09 -7.88 4.61
C PHE A 124 2.60 -9.31 4.42
N SER A 125 3.00 -10.22 5.31
CA SER A 125 2.66 -11.66 5.24
C SER A 125 1.16 -11.94 5.31
N LEU A 126 0.38 -11.07 5.96
CA LEU A 126 -1.09 -11.13 5.99
C LEU A 126 -1.73 -10.07 5.07
N GLY A 127 -0.95 -9.38 4.25
CA GLY A 127 -1.46 -8.40 3.30
C GLY A 127 -2.02 -9.08 2.07
N TYR A 128 -2.98 -8.44 1.44
CA TYR A 128 -3.70 -9.02 0.31
C TYR A 128 -3.01 -8.66 -1.01
N GLU A 129 -3.04 -9.59 -1.96
CA GLU A 129 -2.46 -9.43 -3.29
C GLU A 129 -3.56 -9.28 -4.34
N PHE A 130 -3.40 -8.29 -5.22
CA PHE A 130 -4.41 -7.94 -6.22
C PHE A 130 -3.91 -8.22 -7.63
N HIS A 131 -4.76 -8.84 -8.44
CA HIS A 131 -4.46 -9.24 -9.80
C HIS A 131 -5.31 -8.46 -10.80
N ALA A 132 -4.69 -8.08 -11.90
CA ALA A 132 -5.38 -7.49 -13.03
C ALA A 132 -6.48 -8.43 -13.58
N GLY A 133 -7.58 -7.85 -14.04
CA GLY A 133 -8.76 -8.57 -14.55
C GLY A 133 -9.61 -9.24 -13.47
N HIS A 134 -9.29 -9.07 -12.18
CA HIS A 134 -10.03 -9.72 -11.09
C HIS A 134 -11.01 -8.76 -10.40
N GLU A 135 -12.08 -9.36 -9.89
CA GLU A 135 -13.12 -8.69 -9.11
C GLU A 135 -12.99 -9.05 -7.64
N TYR A 136 -12.98 -8.02 -6.81
CA TYR A 136 -12.86 -8.11 -5.37
C TYR A 136 -14.10 -7.51 -4.71
N TYR A 137 -14.59 -8.12 -3.63
CA TYR A 137 -15.88 -7.75 -3.07
C TYR A 137 -15.73 -7.29 -1.63
N TYR A 138 -16.33 -6.14 -1.36
CA TYR A 138 -16.38 -5.55 -0.03
C TYR A 138 -17.84 -5.48 0.43
N ILE A 139 -18.08 -5.88 1.67
CA ILE A 139 -19.35 -5.70 2.35
C ILE A 139 -19.13 -5.09 3.71
N SER A 140 -20.18 -4.55 4.31
CA SER A 140 -20.17 -4.19 5.71
C SER A 140 -21.41 -4.63 6.45
N THR A 141 -21.22 -5.04 7.70
CA THR A 141 -22.31 -5.33 8.63
C THR A 141 -22.36 -4.25 9.72
N PRO A 142 -23.56 -3.80 10.13
CA PRO A 142 -23.69 -2.87 11.24
C PRO A 142 -23.26 -3.53 12.56
N THR A 143 -22.63 -2.77 13.47
CA THR A 143 -22.19 -3.31 14.78
C THR A 143 -23.29 -3.38 15.83
N HIS A 144 -24.19 -2.39 15.86
CA HIS A 144 -25.16 -2.25 16.97
C HIS A 144 -26.63 -2.25 16.52
N ASN A 145 -26.94 -1.93 15.26
CA ASN A 145 -28.32 -1.77 14.80
C ASN A 145 -28.68 -2.78 13.72
N LEU A 146 -29.52 -3.76 14.05
CA LEU A 146 -30.03 -4.75 13.10
C LEU A 146 -30.95 -4.14 12.01
N HIS A 147 -31.41 -2.90 12.18
CA HIS A 147 -32.21 -2.19 11.19
C HIS A 147 -31.40 -1.75 9.96
N TRP A 148 -30.07 -1.60 10.08
CA TRP A 148 -29.25 -1.17 8.96
C TRP A 148 -28.94 -2.33 8.03
N LYS A 149 -29.22 -2.12 6.74
CA LYS A 149 -28.95 -3.11 5.70
C LYS A 149 -27.45 -3.18 5.42
N CYS A 150 -26.98 -4.35 5.02
CA CYS A 150 -25.63 -4.55 4.51
C CYS A 150 -25.35 -3.60 3.34
N LEU A 151 -24.25 -2.87 3.43
CA LEU A 151 -23.70 -2.06 2.34
C LEU A 151 -22.67 -2.89 1.60
N ARG A 152 -22.59 -2.73 0.28
CA ARG A 152 -21.69 -3.54 -0.54
C ARG A 152 -21.18 -2.82 -1.79
N MET A 153 -19.96 -3.20 -2.19
CA MET A 153 -19.27 -2.68 -3.35
C MET A 153 -18.42 -3.77 -3.99
N LYS A 154 -18.31 -3.75 -5.31
CA LYS A 154 -17.32 -4.52 -6.06
C LYS A 154 -16.18 -3.60 -6.48
N VAL A 155 -14.96 -4.09 -6.46
CA VAL A 155 -13.81 -3.43 -7.06
C VAL A 155 -13.33 -4.29 -8.22
N PHE A 156 -13.24 -3.71 -9.41
CA PHE A 156 -12.62 -4.34 -10.57
C PHE A 156 -11.21 -3.78 -10.73
N VAL A 157 -10.21 -4.65 -10.56
CA VAL A 157 -8.82 -4.29 -10.82
C VAL A 157 -8.59 -4.50 -12.29
N CYS A 158 -8.50 -3.41 -13.05
CA CYS A 158 -8.15 -3.42 -14.46
C CYS A 158 -6.66 -3.68 -14.57
N CYS A 159 -5.95 -2.68 -15.08
CA CYS A 159 -4.83 -2.90 -15.93
C CYS A 159 -3.56 -2.57 -15.14
N ALA A 160 -2.43 -3.12 -15.57
CA ALA A 160 -1.17 -2.57 -15.10
C ALA A 160 -1.16 -1.08 -15.44
N SER A 161 -0.83 -0.23 -14.48
CA SER A 161 -0.75 1.22 -14.66
C SER A 161 -0.01 1.52 -15.97
N THR A 162 -0.70 2.11 -16.94
CA THR A 162 -0.14 2.49 -18.24
C THR A 162 0.73 3.73 -18.06
N SER A 163 1.89 3.58 -17.43
CA SER A 163 2.91 4.62 -17.37
C SER A 163 3.89 4.53 -18.54
N HIS A 164 3.81 3.46 -19.35
CA HIS A 164 4.66 3.25 -20.53
C HIS A 164 3.85 2.66 -21.69
N SER A 165 2.96 3.43 -22.30
CA SER A 165 2.54 3.14 -23.68
C SER A 165 3.66 3.63 -24.61
N GLY A 166 4.68 2.80 -24.83
CA GLY A 166 5.77 3.17 -25.74
C GLY A 166 6.94 2.20 -25.88
N GLU A 167 7.15 1.23 -24.98
CA GLU A 167 8.22 0.24 -25.15
C GLU A 167 7.64 -1.17 -25.18
N LYS A 168 7.84 -1.85 -26.32
CA LYS A 168 7.63 -3.29 -26.47
C LYS A 168 8.36 -4.03 -25.35
N PRO A 169 7.76 -5.04 -24.70
CA PRO A 169 8.50 -5.91 -23.81
C PRO A 169 9.55 -6.67 -24.65
N VAL A 170 10.83 -6.30 -24.48
CA VAL A 170 11.93 -7.16 -24.92
C VAL A 170 12.01 -8.29 -23.89
N PRO A 171 11.94 -9.58 -24.29
CA PRO A 171 12.15 -10.67 -23.37
C PRO A 171 13.63 -10.68 -22.97
N THR A 172 13.97 -10.12 -21.82
CA THR A 172 15.30 -10.32 -21.23
C THR A 172 15.30 -11.71 -20.59
N LEU A 173 15.75 -12.70 -21.35
CA LEU A 173 16.10 -14.02 -20.85
C LEU A 173 17.14 -13.83 -19.71
N PRO A 174 16.97 -14.44 -18.53
CA PRO A 174 18.01 -14.36 -17.51
C PRO A 174 19.27 -15.04 -18.04
N GLN A 175 20.35 -14.28 -18.10
CA GLN A 175 21.66 -14.78 -18.50
C GLN A 175 22.18 -15.66 -17.36
N PHE A 176 21.91 -16.97 -17.47
CA PHE A 176 22.55 -17.96 -16.61
C PHE A 176 24.06 -17.88 -16.81
N THR A 177 24.77 -17.35 -15.83
CA THR A 177 26.22 -17.38 -15.73
C THR A 177 26.65 -18.83 -15.54
N MET A 178 26.99 -19.50 -16.65
CA MET A 178 27.69 -20.78 -16.63
C MET A 178 29.20 -20.56 -16.48
N GLY A 179 29.80 -21.24 -15.51
CA GLY A 179 31.22 -21.56 -15.48
C GLY A 179 31.56 -22.47 -14.29
N PRO A 180 32.58 -23.34 -14.36
CA PRO A 180 33.05 -24.15 -15.49
C PRO A 180 32.96 -25.67 -15.20
N ASN A 181 32.84 -26.46 -16.27
CA ASN A 181 33.11 -27.91 -16.41
C ASN A 181 33.04 -28.79 -15.14
N VAL A 182 31.90 -29.47 -14.95
CA VAL A 182 31.88 -30.78 -14.29
C VAL A 182 31.08 -31.73 -15.20
N LYS A 183 31.78 -32.66 -15.85
CA LYS A 183 31.14 -33.77 -16.56
C LYS A 183 30.66 -34.76 -15.51
N ILE A 184 29.34 -34.93 -15.40
CA ILE A 184 28.75 -36.01 -14.61
C ILE A 184 27.96 -36.88 -15.58
N ASN A 185 28.54 -38.02 -15.94
CA ASN A 185 27.79 -39.15 -16.48
C ASN A 185 27.22 -39.90 -15.30
N VAL A 186 25.89 -39.93 -15.13
CA VAL A 186 25.23 -40.99 -14.36
C VAL A 186 23.86 -41.24 -14.99
N LEU A 187 23.82 -42.16 -15.94
CA LEU A 187 22.71 -43.09 -16.05
C LEU A 187 23.09 -44.28 -15.18
N GLU A 188 22.10 -44.76 -14.41
CA GLU A 188 22.11 -46.03 -13.68
C GLU A 188 23.02 -46.09 -12.44
N ASP A 189 22.44 -45.88 -11.26
CA ASP A 189 22.26 -46.96 -10.29
C ASP A 189 21.76 -46.44 -8.92
N PHE A 190 21.14 -47.36 -8.18
CA PHE A 190 20.77 -47.34 -6.77
C PHE A 190 19.34 -46.93 -6.41
N GLU A 191 18.48 -47.95 -6.54
CA GLU A 191 17.42 -48.30 -5.60
C GLU A 191 17.83 -48.14 -4.12
N GLY A 192 16.85 -47.76 -3.30
CA GLY A 192 16.78 -48.12 -1.88
C GLY A 192 17.65 -47.32 -0.91
N GLU A 193 17.08 -46.30 -0.26
CA GLU A 193 17.10 -46.13 1.21
C GLU A 193 16.29 -44.88 1.58
N SER A 194 15.44 -44.98 2.61
CA SER A 194 14.72 -43.84 3.20
C SER A 194 15.66 -43.02 4.09
N PRO A 195 15.70 -41.67 3.99
CA PRO A 195 16.37 -40.87 5.02
C PRO A 195 15.40 -39.94 5.76
N GLN A 196 15.53 -40.03 7.08
CA GLN A 196 14.86 -39.31 8.15
C GLN A 196 14.75 -37.79 7.96
N VAL A 197 13.63 -37.24 8.44
CA VAL A 197 13.38 -35.80 8.61
C VAL A 197 14.49 -35.14 9.45
N PRO A 198 15.21 -34.12 8.91
CA PRO A 198 16.14 -33.35 9.71
C PRO A 198 15.40 -32.44 10.71
N LYS A 199 15.83 -32.54 11.97
CA LYS A 199 15.35 -31.78 13.13
C LYS A 199 15.67 -30.28 12.95
N LEU A 200 14.64 -29.44 13.10
CA LEU A 200 14.76 -27.97 13.02
C LEU A 200 15.60 -27.44 14.20
N GLU A 201 16.87 -27.14 13.94
CA GLU A 201 17.71 -26.42 14.90
C GLU A 201 17.38 -24.93 14.91
N LYS A 202 17.33 -24.37 16.13
CA LYS A 202 16.93 -23.01 16.45
C LYS A 202 17.82 -22.00 15.73
N SER A 203 17.25 -21.24 14.78
CA SER A 203 17.91 -20.06 14.23
C SER A 203 17.93 -18.93 15.26
N ILE A 204 19.15 -18.46 15.52
CA ILE A 204 19.56 -17.40 16.44
C ILE A 204 18.89 -16.06 16.11
N SER A 205 18.46 -15.38 17.17
CA SER A 205 17.97 -14.00 17.20
C SER A 205 19.02 -13.04 16.62
N GLY A 206 18.74 -12.48 15.45
CA GLY A 206 19.49 -11.35 14.90
C GLY A 206 19.06 -10.06 15.60
N THR A 207 19.93 -9.48 16.41
CA THR A 207 19.72 -8.17 17.03
C THR A 207 19.84 -7.06 15.97
N SER A 208 18.79 -6.25 15.85
CA SER A 208 18.72 -5.07 14.98
C SER A 208 19.80 -4.03 15.34
N PRO A 209 20.55 -3.47 14.37
CA PRO A 209 21.40 -2.31 14.62
C PRO A 209 20.54 -1.08 14.92
N LYS A 210 20.76 -0.51 16.10
CA LYS A 210 20.11 0.72 16.59
C LYS A 210 20.61 1.91 15.74
N ARG A 211 19.70 2.56 15.02
CA ARG A 211 19.98 3.77 14.22
C ARG A 211 20.05 4.99 15.14
N GLU A 212 21.19 5.18 15.79
CA GLU A 212 21.43 6.26 16.76
C GLU A 212 22.68 7.07 16.36
N HIS A 213 22.76 7.61 15.14
CA HIS A 213 23.74 8.65 14.81
C HIS A 213 23.24 9.50 13.64
N LEU A 214 22.27 10.38 13.92
CA LEU A 214 21.90 11.47 13.00
C LEU A 214 21.34 12.74 13.66
N PRO A 215 21.87 13.23 14.82
CA PRO A 215 21.67 14.64 15.18
C PRO A 215 22.96 15.47 15.27
N LEU A 216 24.16 14.86 15.28
CA LEU A 216 25.40 15.60 15.54
C LEU A 216 25.85 16.48 14.36
N ALA A 217 25.68 16.00 13.12
CA ALA A 217 26.09 16.75 11.93
C ALA A 217 25.20 17.97 11.64
N VAL A 218 23.92 17.94 12.05
CA VAL A 218 22.98 19.05 11.87
C VAL A 218 23.20 20.14 12.93
N GLY A 219 23.56 19.77 14.16
CA GLY A 219 23.89 20.72 15.23
C GLY A 219 25.18 21.51 14.96
N ILE A 220 26.23 20.85 14.43
CA ILE A 220 27.50 21.50 14.09
C ILE A 220 27.32 22.48 12.92
N ALA A 221 26.50 22.14 11.93
CA ALA A 221 26.18 23.04 10.81
C ALA A 221 25.41 24.29 11.28
N PHE A 222 24.48 24.15 12.21
CA PHE A 222 23.72 25.29 12.74
C PHE A 222 24.60 26.24 13.57
N PHE A 223 25.51 25.69 14.40
CA PHE A 223 26.43 26.49 15.21
C PHE A 223 27.45 27.26 14.37
N LEU A 224 27.98 26.64 13.31
CA LEU A 224 28.92 27.30 12.40
C LEU A 224 28.25 28.41 11.56
N LEU A 225 26.97 28.25 11.19
CA LEU A 225 26.22 29.28 10.47
C LEU A 225 25.93 30.50 11.35
N THR A 226 25.70 30.32 12.66
CA THR A 226 25.50 31.46 13.58
C THR A 226 26.77 32.26 13.87
N LEU A 227 27.94 31.61 13.89
CA LEU A 227 29.23 32.28 14.13
C LEU A 227 29.76 33.07 12.92
N LEU A 228 29.33 32.72 11.70
CA LEU A 228 29.68 33.46 10.48
C LEU A 228 28.78 34.68 10.21
N ALA A 229 27.71 34.85 11.01
CA ALA A 229 26.73 35.94 10.88
C ALA A 229 26.85 37.02 11.98
N SER A 230 27.94 37.03 12.76
CA SER A 230 28.28 38.10 13.73
C SER A 230 29.56 38.82 13.35
#